data_AF-A0A662KYA6-F1
#
_entry.id   AF-A0A662KYA6-F1
#
_cell.length_a   1.000
_cell.length_b   1.000
_cell.length_c   1.000
_cell.angle_alpha   90.00
_cell.angle_beta   90.00
_cell.angle_gamma   90.00
#
_symmetry.space_group_name_H-M   'P 1'
#
loop_
_entity.id
_entity.type
_entity.pdbx_description
1 polymer ?
#
loop_
_entity_poly.entity_id
_entity_poly.type
_entity_poly.pdbx_seq_one_letter_code
_entity_poly.pdbx_strand_id
1 'polypeptide(L)'
;MIQKQLKFVLSIVDILNKLRKSPYLLFIRARGMEPVGIVTKIELKYDPGWGIMRSWAKGLTFDGKKFEEPLDRKNKRTGELEDLVQMKNDLLIITARNSTDPDDDNEANFQYFLNPHMMNDIKDKLDSVKEKDRIIHDLEKRLKEATTKMDTYRAVADSVESEVNSLRERVRNLSERLSEQTQRAEEYKRQLKELQIGLIREESKLDEKLKTSDRLGKLEGKDSADLILEAAKKQAMAREELDKLGMGGLTAYATKNDLEKLKQEIISALSKQSKEKEQPKEEEEEK
;
A
#
# COMPACT_ATOMS: atom_id res chain seq x y z
N MET A 1 82.89 4.19 -48.67
CA MET A 1 81.65 3.64 -48.07
C MET A 1 80.38 4.15 -48.76
N ILE A 2 80.25 5.47 -48.98
CA ILE A 2 79.05 6.11 -49.55
C ILE A 2 78.62 5.54 -50.92
N GLN A 3 79.56 5.24 -51.82
CA GLN A 3 79.23 4.65 -53.15
C GLN A 3 78.64 3.22 -53.07
N LYS A 4 78.99 2.43 -52.06
CA LYS A 4 78.40 1.08 -51.87
C LYS A 4 76.97 1.17 -51.35
N GLN A 5 76.72 2.11 -50.43
CA GLN A 5 75.37 2.39 -49.91
C GLN A 5 74.46 2.97 -51.00
N LEU A 6 74.97 3.89 -51.84
CA LEU A 6 74.19 4.45 -52.95
C LEU A 6 73.84 3.39 -54.00
N LYS A 7 74.79 2.52 -54.37
CA LYS A 7 74.53 1.39 -55.28
C LYS A 7 73.52 0.40 -54.70
N PHE A 8 73.58 0.14 -53.40
CA PHE A 8 72.61 -0.71 -52.71
C PHE A 8 71.20 -0.10 -52.74
N VAL A 9 71.06 1.18 -52.39
CA VAL A 9 69.76 1.89 -52.44
C VAL A 9 69.19 1.91 -53.86
N LEU A 10 69.99 2.23 -54.87
CA LEU A 10 69.55 2.22 -56.27
C LEU A 10 69.13 0.82 -56.73
N SER A 11 69.88 -0.22 -56.33
CA SER A 11 69.50 -1.60 -56.63
C SER A 11 68.19 -2.02 -55.97
N ILE A 12 67.93 -1.56 -54.74
CA ILE A 12 66.67 -1.83 -54.04
C ILE A 12 65.52 -1.11 -54.71
N VAL A 13 65.70 0.15 -55.12
CA VAL A 13 64.67 0.92 -55.82
C VAL A 13 64.31 0.24 -57.16
N ASP A 14 65.30 -0.23 -57.91
CA ASP A 14 65.08 -0.95 -59.16
C ASP A 14 64.38 -2.30 -58.95
N ILE A 15 64.74 -3.04 -57.89
CA ILE A 15 64.08 -4.30 -57.52
C ILE A 15 62.64 -4.03 -57.09
N LEU A 16 62.39 -3.02 -56.26
CA LEU A 16 61.04 -2.63 -55.82
C LEU A 16 60.16 -2.18 -57.00
N ASN A 17 60.73 -1.42 -57.94
CA ASN A 17 60.02 -1.01 -59.16
C ASN A 17 59.66 -2.19 -60.06
N LYS A 18 60.52 -3.23 -60.11
CA LYS A 18 60.22 -4.48 -60.83
C LYS A 18 59.17 -5.32 -60.10
N LEU A 19 59.23 -5.39 -58.78
CA LEU A 19 58.25 -6.10 -57.95
C LEU A 19 56.86 -5.43 -58.01
N ARG A 20 56.80 -4.10 -58.06
CA ARG A 20 55.55 -3.35 -58.24
C ARG A 20 54.84 -3.65 -59.56
N LYS A 21 55.59 -4.07 -60.59
CA LYS A 21 55.04 -4.49 -61.89
C LYS A 21 54.71 -5.98 -61.93
N SER A 22 55.00 -6.72 -60.88
CA SER A 22 54.72 -8.15 -60.82
C SER A 22 53.26 -8.40 -60.41
N PRO A 23 52.61 -9.45 -60.94
CA PRO A 23 51.22 -9.79 -60.57
C PRO A 23 51.12 -10.43 -59.17
N TYR A 24 52.23 -10.52 -58.44
CA TYR A 24 52.35 -11.23 -57.18
C TYR A 24 52.27 -10.27 -56.00
N LEU A 25 51.47 -10.61 -54.99
CA LEU A 25 51.26 -9.78 -53.81
C LEU A 25 51.78 -10.48 -52.57
N LEU A 26 52.50 -9.76 -51.71
CA LEU A 26 52.90 -10.26 -50.40
C LEU A 26 51.67 -10.36 -49.49
N PHE A 27 51.44 -11.53 -48.91
CA PHE A 27 50.37 -11.79 -47.97
C PHE A 27 50.89 -11.59 -46.54
N ILE A 28 50.32 -10.62 -45.83
CA ILE A 28 50.76 -10.22 -44.49
C ILE A 28 49.57 -10.29 -43.54
N ARG A 29 49.78 -10.82 -42.34
CA ARG A 29 48.80 -10.78 -41.25
C ARG A 29 48.96 -9.53 -40.41
N ALA A 30 47.85 -8.95 -39.96
CA ALA A 30 47.85 -7.73 -39.17
C ALA A 30 48.61 -7.86 -37.84
N ARG A 31 48.48 -9.00 -37.14
CA ARG A 31 49.23 -9.25 -35.91
C ARG A 31 50.71 -9.44 -36.20
N GLY A 32 51.52 -8.52 -35.65
CA GLY A 32 52.99 -8.58 -35.78
C GLY A 32 53.55 -8.27 -37.17
N MET A 33 52.69 -7.94 -38.14
CA MET A 33 53.08 -7.76 -39.56
C MET A 33 53.82 -8.98 -40.10
N GLU A 34 53.37 -10.17 -39.73
CA GLU A 34 54.01 -11.43 -40.12
C GLU A 34 53.76 -11.75 -41.59
N PRO A 35 54.82 -11.94 -42.40
CA PRO A 35 54.68 -12.30 -43.80
C PRO A 35 54.38 -13.82 -43.88
N VAL A 36 53.25 -14.17 -44.49
CA VAL A 36 52.81 -15.56 -44.64
C VAL A 36 53.31 -16.17 -45.94
N GLY A 37 53.27 -15.40 -47.03
CA GLY A 37 53.64 -15.89 -48.35
C GLY A 37 53.36 -14.91 -49.47
N ILE A 38 53.33 -15.44 -50.69
CA ILE A 38 53.07 -14.71 -51.92
C ILE A 38 51.74 -15.19 -52.51
N VAL A 39 50.77 -14.28 -52.63
CA VAL A 39 49.52 -14.49 -53.36
C VAL A 39 49.80 -14.46 -54.86
N THR A 40 49.37 -15.50 -55.55
CA THR A 40 49.49 -15.64 -57.00
C THR A 40 48.19 -15.33 -57.71
N LYS A 41 47.04 -15.57 -57.06
CA LYS A 41 45.72 -15.28 -57.62
C LYS A 41 44.68 -15.11 -56.51
N ILE A 42 43.71 -14.23 -56.75
CA ILE A 42 42.48 -14.14 -55.97
C ILE A 42 41.35 -14.69 -56.84
N GLU A 43 40.63 -15.68 -56.34
CA GLU A 43 39.52 -16.32 -57.06
C GLU A 43 38.21 -16.17 -56.28
N LEU A 44 37.12 -15.95 -56.99
CA LEU A 44 35.78 -16.03 -56.39
C LEU A 44 35.32 -17.48 -56.46
N LYS A 45 35.13 -18.11 -55.31
CA LYS A 45 34.60 -19.47 -55.19
C LYS A 45 33.22 -19.44 -54.54
N TYR A 46 32.29 -20.21 -55.09
CA TYR A 46 31.00 -20.42 -54.46
C TYR A 46 31.17 -21.32 -53.23
N ASP A 47 30.67 -20.86 -52.08
CA ASP A 47 30.66 -21.64 -50.85
C ASP A 47 29.25 -22.20 -50.61
N PRO A 48 29.02 -23.53 -50.79
CA PRO A 48 27.71 -24.15 -50.60
C PRO A 48 27.16 -23.99 -49.19
N GLY A 49 28.02 -23.84 -48.17
CA GLY A 49 27.60 -23.67 -46.79
C GLY A 49 26.97 -22.31 -46.53
N TRP A 50 27.35 -21.28 -47.29
CA TRP A 50 26.92 -19.90 -47.07
C TRP A 50 26.03 -19.35 -48.20
N GLY A 51 25.95 -20.04 -49.33
CA GLY A 51 25.10 -19.67 -50.47
C GLY A 51 25.58 -18.43 -51.23
N ILE A 52 26.84 -18.02 -51.05
CA ILE A 52 27.41 -16.78 -51.58
C ILE A 52 28.79 -17.06 -52.21
N MET A 53 29.17 -16.22 -53.17
CA MET A 53 30.52 -16.20 -53.74
C MET A 53 31.49 -15.53 -52.74
N ARG A 54 32.53 -16.26 -52.33
CA ARG A 54 33.58 -15.75 -51.43
C ARG A 54 34.86 -15.47 -52.20
N SER A 55 35.59 -14.45 -51.77
CA SER A 55 36.93 -14.17 -52.28
C SER A 55 37.95 -15.08 -51.59
N TRP A 56 38.74 -15.82 -52.35
CA TRP A 56 39.80 -16.69 -51.84
C TRP A 56 41.16 -16.26 -52.38
N ALA A 57 42.11 -16.01 -51.47
CA ALA A 57 43.51 -15.82 -51.83
C ALA A 57 44.19 -17.19 -51.99
N LYS A 58 44.86 -17.40 -53.12
CA LYS A 58 45.70 -18.57 -53.38
C LYS A 58 47.14 -18.14 -53.54
N GLY A 59 48.05 -18.86 -52.90
CA GLY A 59 49.45 -18.48 -52.90
C GLY A 59 50.39 -19.59 -52.48
N LEU A 60 51.67 -19.22 -52.39
CA LEU A 60 52.74 -20.05 -51.88
C LEU A 60 53.28 -19.43 -50.60
N THR A 61 53.41 -20.23 -49.54
CA THR A 61 54.11 -19.82 -48.32
C THR A 61 55.61 -19.73 -48.58
N PHE A 62 56.37 -19.09 -47.69
CA PHE A 62 57.83 -19.05 -47.79
C PHE A 62 58.48 -20.44 -47.68
N ASP A 63 57.77 -21.41 -47.09
CA ASP A 63 58.17 -22.83 -47.03
C ASP A 63 57.88 -23.58 -48.34
N GLY A 64 57.35 -22.91 -49.37
CA GLY A 64 57.00 -23.51 -50.66
C GLY A 64 55.71 -24.33 -50.67
N LYS A 65 54.92 -24.31 -49.58
CA LYS A 65 53.61 -24.97 -49.53
C LYS A 65 52.54 -24.08 -50.14
N LYS A 66 51.55 -24.68 -50.80
CA LYS A 66 50.37 -23.95 -51.29
C LYS A 66 49.45 -23.61 -50.12
N PHE A 67 48.94 -22.39 -50.09
CA PHE A 67 47.88 -21.99 -49.17
C PHE A 67 46.68 -21.45 -49.94
N GLU A 68 45.49 -21.70 -49.41
CA GLU A 68 44.23 -21.12 -49.87
C GLU A 68 43.48 -20.57 -48.64
N GLU A 69 43.14 -19.29 -48.64
CA GLU A 69 42.50 -18.64 -47.49
C GLU A 69 41.34 -17.74 -47.96
N PRO A 70 40.16 -17.80 -47.30
CA PRO A 70 39.08 -16.87 -47.58
C PRO A 70 39.41 -15.46 -47.05
N LEU A 71 39.14 -14.46 -47.87
CA LEU A 71 39.30 -13.04 -47.55
C LEU A 71 38.05 -12.42 -46.93
N ASP A 72 36.97 -13.19 -46.80
CA ASP A 72 35.70 -12.74 -46.24
C ASP A 72 35.30 -13.66 -45.06
N ARG A 73 34.78 -13.07 -43.99
CA ARG A 73 34.16 -13.79 -42.87
C ARG A 73 32.68 -13.43 -42.73
N LYS A 74 31.91 -14.27 -42.04
CA LYS A 74 30.55 -13.95 -41.66
C LYS A 74 30.55 -13.45 -40.21
N ASN A 75 30.03 -12.25 -39.97
CA ASN A 75 29.89 -11.74 -38.61
C ASN A 75 28.84 -12.56 -37.85
N LYS A 76 29.23 -13.14 -36.71
CA LYS A 76 28.34 -13.97 -35.88
C LYS A 76 27.17 -13.20 -35.27
N ARG A 77 27.29 -11.88 -35.09
CA ARG A 77 26.27 -11.03 -34.46
C ARG A 77 25.28 -10.45 -35.46
N THR A 78 25.75 -10.00 -36.63
CA THR A 78 24.89 -9.37 -37.65
C THR A 78 24.50 -10.32 -38.78
N GLY A 79 25.25 -11.40 -38.99
CA GLY A 79 25.03 -12.34 -40.08
C GLY A 79 25.52 -11.85 -41.45
N GLU A 80 26.11 -10.65 -41.51
CA GLU A 80 26.63 -10.04 -42.74
C GLU A 80 28.05 -10.52 -43.07
N LEU A 81 28.44 -10.36 -44.33
CA LEU A 81 29.81 -10.63 -44.78
C LEU A 81 30.71 -9.43 -44.45
N GLU A 82 31.83 -9.71 -43.79
CA GLU A 82 32.87 -8.76 -43.47
C GLU A 82 34.13 -9.08 -44.26
N ASP A 83 34.68 -8.05 -44.91
CA ASP A 83 35.97 -8.12 -45.58
C ASP A 83 37.09 -8.19 -44.52
N LEU A 84 37.99 -9.15 -44.69
CA LEU A 84 39.18 -9.31 -43.85
C LEU A 84 40.36 -8.51 -44.39
N VAL A 85 40.30 -8.01 -45.62
CA VAL A 85 41.35 -7.21 -46.22
C VAL A 85 41.30 -5.79 -45.66
N GLN A 86 42.31 -5.45 -44.87
CA GLN A 86 42.41 -4.14 -44.25
C GLN A 86 43.15 -3.14 -45.10
N MET A 87 44.14 -3.62 -45.84
CA MET A 87 44.91 -2.80 -46.76
C MET A 87 45.32 -3.64 -47.95
N LYS A 88 45.15 -3.07 -49.14
CA LYS A 88 45.60 -3.64 -50.40
C LYS A 88 46.33 -2.56 -51.18
N ASN A 89 47.57 -2.85 -51.55
CA ASN A 89 48.37 -2.02 -52.42
C ASN A 89 48.98 -2.88 -53.55
N ASP A 90 49.68 -2.27 -54.50
CA ASP A 90 50.30 -2.93 -55.66
C ASP A 90 51.28 -4.05 -55.29
N LEU A 91 51.77 -4.09 -54.05
CA LEU A 91 52.79 -5.03 -53.58
C LEU A 91 52.30 -5.99 -52.48
N LEU A 92 51.26 -5.62 -51.72
CA LEU A 92 50.92 -6.30 -50.48
C LEU A 92 49.43 -6.29 -50.18
N ILE A 93 48.98 -7.34 -49.50
CA ILE A 93 47.65 -7.50 -48.91
C ILE A 93 47.84 -7.75 -47.42
N ILE A 94 47.20 -6.93 -46.60
CA ILE A 94 47.14 -7.10 -45.15
C ILE A 94 45.76 -7.60 -44.77
N THR A 95 45.70 -8.76 -44.09
CA THR A 95 44.45 -9.33 -43.59
C THR A 95 44.33 -9.22 -42.08
N ALA A 96 43.08 -9.19 -41.60
CA ALA A 96 42.74 -9.15 -40.18
C ALA A 96 42.94 -10.46 -39.43
N ARG A 97 43.22 -11.58 -40.11
CA ARG A 97 43.42 -12.87 -39.46
C ARG A 97 44.77 -12.97 -38.76
N ASN A 98 44.80 -13.61 -37.60
CA ASN A 98 46.02 -13.85 -36.81
C ASN A 98 46.52 -15.30 -36.92
N SER A 99 45.60 -16.26 -36.98
CA SER A 99 45.85 -17.70 -37.01
C SER A 99 46.28 -18.16 -38.39
N THR A 100 47.08 -19.22 -38.42
CA THR A 100 47.41 -19.97 -39.64
C THR A 100 46.24 -20.79 -40.18
N ASP A 101 45.26 -21.09 -39.34
CA ASP A 101 44.10 -21.90 -39.70
C ASP A 101 43.03 -21.04 -40.41
N PRO A 102 42.68 -21.37 -41.67
CA PRO A 102 41.63 -20.69 -42.43
C PRO A 102 40.22 -20.86 -41.82
N ASP A 103 40.00 -21.90 -41.02
CA ASP A 103 38.67 -22.25 -40.47
C ASP A 103 38.49 -21.80 -39.01
N ASP A 104 39.51 -21.18 -38.41
CA ASP A 104 39.42 -20.59 -37.07
C ASP A 104 38.57 -19.31 -37.08
N ASP A 105 37.26 -19.48 -36.91
CA ASP A 105 36.28 -18.40 -36.84
C ASP A 105 36.14 -17.78 -35.44
N ASN A 106 37.11 -17.97 -34.54
CA ASN A 106 37.06 -17.34 -33.23
C ASN A 106 37.23 -15.81 -33.34
N GLU A 107 36.46 -15.02 -32.59
CA GLU A 107 36.50 -13.55 -32.71
C GLU A 107 37.88 -13.00 -32.33
N ALA A 108 38.57 -13.65 -31.38
CA ALA A 108 39.93 -13.31 -30.97
C ALA A 108 40.99 -13.54 -32.07
N ASN A 109 40.64 -14.28 -33.12
CA ASN A 109 41.51 -14.50 -34.27
C ASN A 109 41.63 -13.24 -35.16
N PHE A 110 40.67 -12.33 -35.08
CA PHE A 110 40.61 -11.19 -35.98
C PHE A 110 41.03 -9.90 -35.28
N GLN A 111 41.99 -9.19 -35.86
CA GLN A 111 42.47 -7.90 -35.38
C GLN A 111 42.37 -6.86 -36.49
N TYR A 112 41.44 -5.92 -36.32
CA TYR A 112 41.25 -4.79 -37.23
C TYR A 112 42.08 -3.58 -36.78
N PHE A 113 42.80 -2.97 -37.71
CA PHE A 113 43.44 -1.68 -37.55
C PHE A 113 42.38 -0.61 -37.59
N LEU A 114 42.26 0.12 -36.49
CA LEU A 114 41.43 1.30 -36.43
C LEU A 114 42.26 2.49 -36.92
N ASN A 115 41.75 3.19 -37.93
CA ASN A 115 42.30 4.49 -38.31
C ASN A 115 42.09 5.47 -37.14
N PRO A 116 43.08 6.30 -36.74
CA PRO A 116 42.94 7.26 -35.65
C PRO A 116 41.65 8.09 -35.66
N HIS A 117 41.14 8.45 -36.85
CA HIS A 117 39.85 9.14 -36.98
C HIS A 117 38.66 8.30 -36.50
N MET A 118 38.63 7.01 -36.82
CA MET A 118 37.58 6.09 -36.36
C MET A 118 37.69 5.79 -34.88
N MET A 119 38.89 5.88 -34.29
CA MET A 119 39.08 5.70 -32.86
C MET A 119 38.33 6.77 -32.06
N ASN A 120 38.38 8.03 -32.52
CA ASN A 120 37.65 9.13 -31.87
C ASN A 120 36.14 8.87 -31.90
N ASP A 121 35.57 8.48 -33.05
CA ASP A 121 34.15 8.16 -33.15
C ASP A 121 33.74 6.97 -32.24
N ILE A 122 34.61 5.96 -32.14
CA ILE A 122 34.39 4.81 -31.25
C ILE A 122 34.45 5.25 -29.79
N LYS A 123 35.38 6.13 -29.44
CA LYS A 123 35.50 6.69 -28.09
C LYS A 123 34.27 7.50 -27.72
N ASP A 124 33.78 8.36 -28.60
CA ASP A 124 32.58 9.16 -28.38
C ASP A 124 31.34 8.28 -28.21
N LYS A 125 31.21 7.22 -29.02
CA LYS A 125 30.16 6.20 -28.84
C LYS A 125 30.28 5.48 -27.50
N LEU A 126 31.49 5.12 -27.09
CA LEU A 126 31.74 4.45 -25.81
C LEU A 126 31.38 5.36 -24.62
N ASP A 127 31.72 6.65 -24.70
CA ASP A 127 31.40 7.62 -23.67
C ASP A 127 29.88 7.86 -23.60
N SER A 128 29.18 7.92 -24.74
CA SER A 128 27.71 7.96 -24.79
C SER A 128 27.05 6.71 -24.16
N VAL A 129 27.62 5.52 -24.38
CA VAL A 129 27.13 4.29 -23.73
C VAL A 129 27.30 4.37 -22.21
N LYS A 130 28.46 4.81 -21.72
CA LYS A 130 28.69 4.99 -20.28
C LYS A 130 27.76 6.02 -19.66
N GLU A 131 27.44 7.10 -20.37
CA GLU A 131 26.46 8.08 -19.91
C GLU A 131 25.07 7.47 -19.79
N LYS A 132 24.62 6.70 -20.79
CA LYS A 132 23.35 5.96 -20.75
C LYS A 132 23.31 4.98 -19.59
N ASP A 133 24.39 4.24 -19.34
CA ASP A 133 24.45 3.29 -18.21
C ASP A 133 24.29 4.01 -16.87
N ARG A 134 24.89 5.20 -16.70
CA ARG A 134 24.69 6.02 -15.49
C ARG A 134 23.24 6.47 -15.33
N ILE A 135 22.61 6.90 -16.42
CA ILE A 135 21.19 7.32 -16.41
C ILE A 135 20.29 6.13 -16.05
N ILE A 136 20.54 4.95 -16.63
CA ILE A 136 19.81 3.72 -16.32
C ILE A 136 19.94 3.40 -14.83
N HIS A 137 21.15 3.47 -14.28
CA HIS A 137 21.38 3.20 -12.86
C HIS A 137 20.63 4.18 -11.94
N ASP A 138 20.60 5.47 -12.27
CA ASP A 138 19.81 6.46 -11.50
C ASP A 138 18.30 6.19 -11.60
N LEU A 139 17.81 5.82 -12.79
CA LEU A 139 16.40 5.45 -12.99
C LEU A 139 16.01 4.20 -12.21
N GLU A 140 16.86 3.17 -12.20
CA GLU A 140 16.64 1.97 -11.39
C GLU A 140 16.56 2.29 -9.90
N LYS A 141 17.41 3.20 -9.42
CA LYS A 141 17.36 3.66 -8.02
C LYS A 141 16.06 4.38 -7.70
N ARG A 142 15.63 5.32 -8.56
CA ARG A 142 14.34 6.03 -8.40
C ARG A 142 13.16 5.07 -8.43
N LEU A 143 13.20 4.05 -9.30
CA LEU A 143 12.18 3.03 -9.37
C LEU A 143 12.08 2.26 -8.05
N LYS A 144 13.22 1.82 -7.49
CA LYS A 144 13.26 1.13 -6.20
C LYS A 144 12.67 2.00 -5.07
N GLU A 145 13.03 3.27 -5.02
CA GLU A 145 12.48 4.22 -4.03
C GLU A 145 10.96 4.41 -4.20
N ALA A 146 10.47 4.48 -5.44
CA ALA A 146 9.05 4.57 -5.74
C ALA A 146 8.30 3.30 -5.32
N THR A 147 8.85 2.12 -5.59
CA THR A 147 8.25 0.84 -5.16
C THR A 147 8.17 0.73 -3.65
N THR A 148 9.23 1.13 -2.93
CA THR A 148 9.18 1.12 -1.45
C THR A 148 8.13 2.07 -0.91
N LYS A 149 7.96 3.25 -1.52
CA LYS A 149 6.91 4.19 -1.13
C LYS A 149 5.52 3.61 -1.40
N MET A 150 5.32 2.97 -2.54
CA MET A 150 4.07 2.30 -2.88
C MET A 150 3.71 1.23 -1.84
N ASP A 151 4.67 0.39 -1.46
CA ASP A 151 4.46 -0.65 -0.45
C ASP A 151 4.10 -0.06 0.91
N THR A 152 4.77 1.04 1.32
CA THR A 152 4.40 1.73 2.56
C THR A 152 3.00 2.31 2.52
N TYR A 153 2.59 2.94 1.42
CA TYR A 153 1.23 3.46 1.27
C TYR A 153 0.19 2.36 1.25
N ARG A 154 0.50 1.21 0.65
CA ARG A 154 -0.37 0.04 0.68
C ARG A 154 -0.56 -0.49 2.09
N ALA A 155 0.51 -0.63 2.87
CA ALA A 155 0.41 -1.06 4.26
C ALA A 155 -0.41 -0.08 5.12
N VAL A 156 -0.28 1.23 4.89
CA VAL A 156 -1.10 2.25 5.55
C VAL A 156 -2.57 2.17 5.11
N ALA A 157 -2.84 1.93 3.83
CA ALA A 157 -4.21 1.76 3.35
C ALA A 157 -4.88 0.54 4.00
N ASP A 158 -4.18 -0.60 4.08
CA ASP A 158 -4.66 -1.82 4.71
C ASP A 158 -4.92 -1.63 6.23
N SER A 159 -4.07 -0.84 6.91
CA SER A 159 -4.28 -0.51 8.33
C SER A 159 -5.51 0.37 8.53
N VAL A 160 -5.68 1.39 7.69
CA VAL A 160 -6.86 2.28 7.74
C VAL A 160 -8.13 1.52 7.41
N GLU A 161 -8.12 0.61 6.44
CA GLU A 161 -9.27 -0.24 6.12
C GLU A 161 -9.67 -1.10 7.32
N SER A 162 -8.69 -1.67 8.03
CA SER A 162 -8.93 -2.44 9.26
C SER A 162 -9.55 -1.58 10.36
N GLU A 163 -9.05 -0.36 10.57
CA GLU A 163 -9.63 0.59 11.52
C GLU A 163 -11.07 0.96 11.16
N VAL A 164 -11.35 1.25 9.89
CA VAL A 164 -12.70 1.57 9.40
C VAL A 164 -13.66 0.42 9.65
N ASN A 165 -13.24 -0.82 9.40
CA ASN A 165 -14.08 -1.99 9.67
C ASN A 165 -14.36 -2.14 11.17
N SER A 166 -13.36 -1.94 12.03
CA SER A 166 -13.55 -1.95 13.49
C SER A 166 -14.52 -0.86 13.97
N LEU A 167 -14.46 0.33 13.37
CA LEU A 167 -15.36 1.44 13.69
C LEU A 167 -16.78 1.15 13.21
N ARG A 168 -16.94 0.56 12.03
CA ARG A 168 -18.25 0.12 11.51
C ARG A 168 -18.91 -0.89 12.44
N GLU A 169 -18.17 -1.87 12.94
CA GLU A 169 -18.68 -2.83 13.93
C GLU A 169 -19.09 -2.16 15.23
N ARG A 170 -18.28 -1.23 15.76
CA ARG A 170 -18.62 -0.46 16.95
C ARG A 170 -19.89 0.36 16.76
N VAL A 171 -20.04 1.04 15.62
CA VAL A 171 -21.25 1.81 15.28
C VAL A 171 -22.47 0.90 15.23
N ARG A 172 -22.35 -0.28 14.61
CA ARG A 172 -23.43 -1.27 14.58
C ARG A 172 -23.84 -1.71 15.98
N ASN A 173 -22.89 -2.10 16.82
CA ASN A 173 -23.14 -2.51 18.20
C ASN A 173 -23.78 -1.39 19.03
N LEU A 174 -23.33 -0.14 18.88
CA LEU A 174 -23.92 1.01 19.55
C LEU A 174 -25.34 1.29 19.05
N SER A 175 -25.59 1.15 17.75
CA SER A 175 -26.93 1.29 17.17
C SER A 175 -27.89 0.24 17.69
N GLU A 176 -27.46 -1.02 17.82
CA GLU A 176 -28.28 -2.10 18.39
C GLU A 176 -28.59 -1.82 19.87
N ARG A 177 -27.59 -1.44 20.67
CA ARG A 177 -27.80 -1.04 22.08
C ARG A 177 -28.74 0.15 22.22
N LEU A 178 -28.64 1.14 21.34
CA LEU A 178 -29.52 2.30 21.34
C LEU A 178 -30.96 1.88 21.03
N SER A 179 -31.16 1.00 20.05
CA SER A 179 -32.47 0.41 19.74
C SER A 179 -33.06 -0.31 20.96
N GLU A 180 -32.30 -1.16 21.64
CA GLU A 180 -32.75 -1.83 22.86
C GLU A 180 -33.14 -0.84 23.96
N GLN A 181 -32.33 0.19 24.19
CA GLN A 181 -32.63 1.21 25.19
C GLN A 181 -33.89 2.02 24.83
N THR A 182 -34.08 2.34 23.55
CA THR A 182 -35.30 3.02 23.10
C THR A 182 -36.55 2.18 23.32
N GLN A 183 -36.48 0.86 23.05
CA GLN A 183 -37.59 -0.06 23.33
C GLN A 183 -37.91 -0.12 24.83
N ARG A 184 -36.89 -0.26 25.70
CA ARG A 184 -37.09 -0.24 27.16
C ARG A 184 -37.70 1.08 27.63
N ALA A 185 -37.26 2.21 27.08
CA ALA A 185 -37.84 3.51 27.42
C ALA A 185 -39.31 3.61 27.00
N GLU A 186 -39.68 3.07 25.84
CA GLU A 186 -41.08 2.98 25.41
C GLU A 186 -41.91 2.07 26.32
N GLU A 187 -41.37 0.92 26.73
CA GLU A 187 -42.02 0.02 27.69
C GLU A 187 -42.26 0.71 29.04
N TYR A 188 -41.26 1.38 29.61
CA TYR A 188 -41.44 2.15 30.84
C TYR A 188 -42.48 3.26 30.68
N LYS A 189 -42.52 3.93 29.53
CA LYS A 189 -43.56 4.93 29.23
C LYS A 189 -44.95 4.31 29.17
N ARG A 190 -45.11 3.08 28.67
CA ARG A 190 -46.38 2.34 28.69
C ARG A 190 -46.77 1.95 30.12
N GLN A 191 -45.84 1.40 30.90
CA GLN A 191 -46.07 1.04 32.30
C GLN A 191 -46.48 2.25 33.15
N LEU A 192 -45.85 3.42 32.95
CA LEU A 192 -46.23 4.66 33.63
C LEU A 192 -47.67 5.09 33.29
N LYS A 193 -48.07 4.99 32.02
CA LYS A 193 -49.44 5.29 31.61
C LYS A 193 -50.44 4.33 32.24
N GLU A 194 -50.14 3.03 32.29
CA GLU A 194 -50.99 2.03 32.96
C GLU A 194 -51.14 2.31 34.45
N LEU A 195 -50.03 2.63 35.13
CA LEU A 195 -50.05 3.03 36.55
C LEU A 195 -50.89 4.29 36.76
N GLN A 196 -50.73 5.31 35.92
CA GLN A 196 -51.50 6.55 36.01
C GLN A 196 -53.01 6.28 35.83
N ILE A 197 -53.40 5.43 34.86
CA ILE A 197 -54.79 5.02 34.68
C ILE A 197 -55.30 4.23 35.89
N GLY A 198 -54.47 3.34 36.45
CA GLY A 198 -54.80 2.59 37.67
C GLY A 198 -55.05 3.53 38.85
N LEU A 199 -54.20 4.54 39.03
CA LEU A 199 -54.30 5.52 40.09
C LEU A 199 -55.58 6.36 39.96
N ILE A 200 -55.90 6.84 38.75
CA ILE A 200 -57.17 7.53 38.47
C ILE A 200 -58.38 6.65 38.77
N ARG A 201 -58.32 5.35 38.46
CA ARG A 201 -59.42 4.43 38.78
C ARG A 201 -59.58 4.22 40.28
N GLU A 202 -58.49 4.09 41.03
CA GLU A 202 -58.54 3.97 42.48
C GLU A 202 -59.00 5.27 43.14
N GLU A 203 -58.56 6.44 42.65
CA GLU A 203 -59.10 7.74 43.06
C GLU A 203 -60.61 7.82 42.81
N SER A 204 -61.08 7.45 41.62
CA SER A 204 -62.53 7.40 41.32
C SER A 204 -63.29 6.45 42.25
N LYS A 205 -62.74 5.27 42.57
CA LYS A 205 -63.36 4.34 43.53
C LYS A 205 -63.39 4.91 44.94
N LEU A 206 -62.33 5.60 45.36
CA LEU A 206 -62.27 6.28 46.66
C LEU A 206 -63.29 7.41 46.72
N ASP A 207 -63.42 8.20 45.65
CA ASP A 207 -64.44 9.24 45.51
C ASP A 207 -65.86 8.68 45.54
N GLU A 208 -66.12 7.57 44.87
CA GLU A 208 -67.41 6.88 44.93
C GLU A 208 -67.69 6.37 46.35
N LYS A 209 -66.70 5.75 47.01
CA LYS A 209 -66.83 5.31 48.40
C LYS A 209 -67.09 6.49 49.33
N LEU A 210 -66.36 7.59 49.22
CA LEU A 210 -66.57 8.82 49.98
C LEU A 210 -67.98 9.37 49.74
N LYS A 211 -68.45 9.45 48.50
CA LYS A 211 -69.83 9.86 48.18
C LYS A 211 -70.88 8.91 48.76
N THR A 212 -70.64 7.61 48.78
CA THR A 212 -71.56 6.64 49.42
C THR A 212 -71.56 6.77 50.93
N SER A 213 -70.40 6.98 51.56
CA SER A 213 -70.27 7.27 52.99
C SER A 213 -70.94 8.59 53.36
N ASP A 214 -70.76 9.64 52.56
CA ASP A 214 -71.45 10.93 52.73
C ASP A 214 -72.97 10.78 52.57
N ARG A 215 -73.43 9.96 51.61
CA ARG A 215 -74.85 9.68 51.41
C ARG A 215 -75.43 8.84 52.55
N LEU A 216 -74.72 7.84 53.04
CA LEU A 216 -75.10 7.06 54.21
C LEU A 216 -75.17 7.96 55.46
N GLY A 217 -74.18 8.84 55.64
CA GLY A 217 -74.19 9.80 56.73
C GLY A 217 -75.33 10.82 56.65
N LYS A 218 -75.65 11.29 55.44
CA LYS A 218 -76.81 12.17 55.19
C LYS A 218 -78.16 11.45 55.31
N LEU A 219 -78.25 10.18 54.91
CA LEU A 219 -79.46 9.36 55.05
C LEU A 219 -79.74 8.99 56.51
N GLU A 220 -78.71 8.88 57.35
CA GLU A 220 -78.86 8.71 58.80
C GLU A 220 -79.10 10.05 59.54
N GLY A 221 -79.10 11.19 58.85
CA GLY A 221 -79.38 12.50 59.45
C GLY A 221 -78.36 12.95 60.51
N LYS A 222 -77.13 12.43 60.47
CA LYS A 222 -76.07 12.74 61.44
C LYS A 222 -75.00 13.59 60.78
N ASP A 223 -74.60 14.66 61.46
CA ASP A 223 -73.57 15.57 60.99
C ASP A 223 -72.22 14.85 60.89
N SER A 224 -71.34 15.27 59.98
CA SER A 224 -70.06 14.59 59.70
C SER A 224 -69.18 14.39 60.96
N ALA A 225 -69.32 15.26 61.97
CA ALA A 225 -68.68 15.14 63.26
C ALA A 225 -69.25 13.99 64.13
N ASP A 226 -70.54 13.69 64.01
CA ASP A 226 -71.22 12.64 64.79
C ASP A 226 -70.88 11.24 64.27
N LEU A 227 -70.70 11.06 62.96
CA LEU A 227 -70.20 9.80 62.38
C LEU A 227 -68.79 9.47 62.83
N ILE A 228 -67.91 10.47 62.95
CA ILE A 228 -66.56 10.30 63.48
C ILE A 228 -66.64 9.91 64.97
N LEU A 229 -67.56 10.50 65.73
CA LEU A 229 -67.79 10.19 67.14
C LEU A 229 -68.39 8.80 67.36
N GLU A 230 -69.28 8.36 66.47
CA GLU A 230 -69.93 7.05 66.52
C GLU A 230 -69.02 5.93 66.00
N ALA A 231 -68.20 6.21 64.98
CA ALA A 231 -67.11 5.32 64.56
C ALA A 231 -66.05 5.20 65.66
N ALA A 232 -65.68 6.30 66.32
CA ALA A 232 -64.78 6.27 67.47
C ALA A 232 -65.39 5.52 68.66
N LYS A 233 -66.70 5.66 68.92
CA LYS A 233 -67.41 4.89 69.95
C LYS A 233 -67.52 3.40 69.60
N LYS A 234 -67.82 3.04 68.35
CA LYS A 234 -67.82 1.65 67.89
C LYS A 234 -66.43 1.04 67.91
N GLN A 235 -65.40 1.80 67.58
CA GLN A 235 -64.00 1.38 67.69
C GLN A 235 -63.59 1.25 69.17
N ALA A 236 -64.10 2.10 70.07
CA ALA A 236 -63.90 1.96 71.52
C ALA A 236 -64.66 0.75 72.11
N MET A 237 -65.88 0.46 71.66
CA MET A 237 -66.64 -0.72 72.08
C MET A 237 -66.03 -2.01 71.53
N ALA A 238 -65.60 -2.02 70.26
CA ALA A 238 -64.84 -3.13 69.69
C ALA A 238 -63.48 -3.32 70.39
N ARG A 239 -62.86 -2.25 70.89
CA ARG A 239 -61.67 -2.32 71.76
C ARG A 239 -61.98 -2.94 73.13
N GLU A 240 -63.08 -2.55 73.77
CA GLU A 240 -63.54 -3.15 75.04
C GLU A 240 -63.89 -4.65 74.87
N GLU A 241 -64.47 -5.04 73.73
CA GLU A 241 -64.78 -6.43 73.42
C GLU A 241 -63.51 -7.24 73.08
N LEU A 242 -62.54 -6.66 72.36
CA LEU A 242 -61.25 -7.29 72.09
C LEU A 242 -60.36 -7.42 73.34
N ASP A 243 -60.46 -6.45 74.28
CA ASP A 243 -59.81 -6.52 75.60
C ASP A 243 -60.47 -7.58 76.49
N LYS A 244 -61.80 -7.73 76.44
CA LYS A 244 -62.52 -8.83 77.12
C LYS A 244 -62.21 -10.20 76.52
N LEU A 245 -61.90 -10.27 75.23
CA LEU A 245 -61.52 -11.49 74.50
C LEU A 245 -60.02 -11.81 74.58
N GLY A 246 -59.22 -11.01 75.30
CA GLY A 246 -57.81 -11.30 75.57
C GLY A 246 -56.88 -11.21 74.35
N MET A 247 -57.26 -10.48 73.30
CA MET A 247 -56.45 -10.31 72.07
C MET A 247 -55.88 -8.89 71.90
N GLY A 248 -55.57 -8.19 72.99
CA GLY A 248 -54.92 -6.87 72.99
C GLY A 248 -53.39 -6.90 72.93
N GLY A 249 -52.77 -7.99 72.46
CA GLY A 249 -51.32 -8.22 72.60
C GLY A 249 -50.43 -7.80 71.43
N LEU A 250 -50.97 -7.51 70.25
CA LEU A 250 -50.14 -7.35 69.04
C LEU A 250 -50.64 -6.20 68.17
N THR A 251 -50.15 -5.01 68.45
CA THR A 251 -49.46 -4.08 67.53
C THR A 251 -49.57 -2.66 68.06
N ALA A 252 -48.42 -2.01 68.12
CA ALA A 252 -48.24 -0.71 68.72
C ALA A 252 -48.80 0.43 67.84
N TYR A 253 -49.15 1.54 68.52
CA TYR A 253 -49.38 2.91 68.01
C TYR A 253 -50.79 3.17 67.43
N ALA A 254 -51.51 4.25 67.74
CA ALA A 254 -51.14 5.57 68.28
C ALA A 254 -51.89 5.90 69.59
N THR A 255 -51.17 6.44 70.58
CA THR A 255 -51.78 7.03 71.78
C THR A 255 -52.37 8.40 71.45
N LYS A 256 -53.30 8.91 72.29
CA LYS A 256 -53.82 10.30 72.18
C LYS A 256 -52.71 11.33 72.04
N ASN A 257 -51.58 11.10 72.71
CA ASN A 257 -50.40 11.95 72.64
C ASN A 257 -49.71 11.93 71.27
N ASP A 258 -49.70 10.80 70.56
CA ASP A 258 -49.10 10.70 69.22
C ASP A 258 -49.98 11.41 68.17
N LEU A 259 -51.30 11.36 68.34
CA LEU A 259 -52.26 12.11 67.51
C LEU A 259 -52.18 13.62 67.78
N GLU A 260 -51.94 14.04 69.03
CA GLU A 260 -51.71 15.44 69.37
C GLU A 260 -50.37 15.97 68.82
N LYS A 261 -49.31 15.14 68.82
CA LYS A 261 -48.03 15.47 68.17
C LYS A 261 -48.19 15.61 66.66
N LEU A 262 -48.88 14.67 66.00
CA LEU A 262 -49.19 14.78 64.57
C LEU A 262 -49.99 16.03 64.24
N LYS A 263 -50.98 16.39 65.08
CA LYS A 263 -51.74 17.65 64.92
C LYS A 263 -50.82 18.87 65.00
N GLN A 264 -49.89 18.91 65.96
CA GLN A 264 -48.94 20.00 66.08
C GLN A 264 -47.93 20.06 64.93
N GLU A 265 -47.46 18.90 64.44
CA GLU A 265 -46.55 18.82 63.29
C GLU A 265 -47.22 19.31 62.01
N ILE A 266 -48.49 18.94 61.76
CA ILE A 266 -49.28 19.42 60.61
C ILE A 266 -49.46 20.95 60.68
N ILE A 267 -49.78 21.50 61.86
CA ILE A 267 -49.89 22.95 62.06
C ILE A 267 -48.55 23.65 61.79
N SER A 268 -47.44 23.05 62.23
CA SER A 268 -46.10 23.61 62.02
C SER A 268 -45.69 23.59 60.54
N ALA A 269 -46.02 22.54 59.79
CA ALA A 269 -45.73 22.41 58.37
C ALA A 269 -46.53 23.43 57.53
N LEU A 270 -47.81 23.63 57.84
CA LEU A 270 -48.66 24.66 57.22
C LEU A 270 -48.12 26.08 57.47
N SER A 271 -47.53 26.32 58.65
CA SER A 271 -46.90 27.61 58.99
C SER A 271 -45.55 27.86 58.29
N LYS A 272 -44.82 26.79 57.94
CA LYS A 272 -43.57 26.89 57.15
C LYS A 272 -43.84 27.12 55.66
N GLN A 273 -44.84 26.45 55.09
CA GLN A 273 -45.26 26.66 53.69
C GLN A 273 -45.79 28.08 53.42
N SER A 274 -46.31 28.77 54.44
CA SER A 274 -46.75 30.17 54.33
C SER A 274 -45.59 31.17 54.39
N LYS A 275 -44.43 30.80 54.96
CA LYS A 275 -43.22 31.65 55.01
C LYS A 275 -42.27 31.46 53.83
N GLU A 276 -42.30 30.31 53.16
CA GLU A 276 -41.51 30.05 51.93
C GLU A 276 -42.09 30.72 50.66
N LYS A 277 -43.28 31.34 50.73
CA LYS A 277 -43.91 32.07 49.62
C LYS A 277 -43.54 33.56 49.54
N GLU A 278 -42.78 34.10 50.50
CA GLU A 278 -42.40 35.54 50.57
C GLU A 278 -40.88 35.81 50.42
N GLN A 279 -40.11 34.92 49.78
CA GLN A 279 -38.73 35.22 49.36
C GLN A 279 -38.63 35.35 47.83
N PRO A 280 -38.16 36.49 47.28
CA PRO A 280 -37.85 36.63 45.86
C PRO A 280 -36.57 35.86 45.51
N LYS A 281 -36.62 35.11 44.40
CA LYS A 281 -35.48 34.45 43.76
C LYS A 281 -34.67 35.49 42.98
N GLU A 282 -33.40 35.70 43.36
CA GLU A 282 -32.39 36.31 42.48
C GLU A 282 -31.55 35.19 41.83
N GLU A 283 -31.83 35.03 40.54
CA GLU A 283 -31.06 34.58 39.36
C GLU A 283 -29.74 33.79 39.48
N GLU A 284 -29.75 32.68 38.73
CA GLU A 284 -28.62 31.97 38.13
C GLU A 284 -27.97 32.82 37.03
N GLU A 285 -26.65 33.05 37.10
CA GLU A 285 -25.80 33.24 35.91
C GLU A 285 -24.38 32.78 36.25
N GLU A 286 -23.92 31.65 35.70
CA GLU A 286 -22.51 31.48 35.35
C GLU A 286 -22.40 30.57 34.12
N LYS A 287 -21.77 31.12 33.09
CA LYS A 287 -21.34 30.47 31.85
C LYS A 287 -19.93 29.91 32.01
#